data_AF-A0A7Y2C3X4-F1
#
_entry.id   AF-A0A7Y2C3X4-F1
#
_cell.length_a   1.000
_cell.length_b   1.000
_cell.length_c   1.000
_cell.angle_alpha   90.00
_cell.angle_beta   90.00
_cell.angle_gamma   90.00
#
_symmetry.space_group_name_H-M   'P 1'
#
loop_
_entity.id
_entity.type
_entity.pdbx_description
1 polymer ?
#
loop_
_entity_poly.entity_id
_entity_poly.type
_entity_poly.pdbx_seq_one_letter_code
_entity_poly.pdbx_strand_id
1 'polypeptide(L)'
;MKIQKPSLLLILAFAGSGLLAQSAQKTLVKSFNVDSVSQVNITVDGPVEVKSWKQKTVRVVMEISLFNRPESFLKGMISAGRYNLLSFTKSDVMTIIQPGVKKEVRLKDGQLQESFRYLVYAPEHIYVQVESEASSSTLPLDENLPQ
;
A
#
# COMPACT_ATOMS: atom_id res chain seq x y z
N MET A 1 52.73 -46.90 -25.28
CA MET A 1 52.64 -45.54 -24.74
C MET A 1 51.87 -44.66 -25.71
N LYS A 2 50.57 -44.45 -25.48
CA LYS A 2 49.76 -43.38 -26.08
C LYS A 2 48.72 -42.98 -25.03
N ILE A 3 48.89 -41.79 -24.46
CA ILE A 3 47.98 -41.15 -23.52
C ILE A 3 47.48 -39.91 -24.25
N GLN A 4 46.19 -39.84 -24.56
CA GLN A 4 45.51 -38.58 -24.79
C GLN A 4 44.09 -38.65 -24.24
N LYS A 5 43.74 -37.60 -23.51
CA LYS A 5 42.84 -37.54 -22.37
C LYS A 5 41.37 -37.49 -22.82
N PRO A 6 40.40 -38.04 -22.06
CA PRO A 6 38.99 -37.77 -22.31
C PRO A 6 38.75 -36.28 -22.04
N SER A 7 38.38 -35.56 -23.09
CA SER A 7 38.05 -34.14 -23.04
C SER A 7 36.74 -33.97 -22.26
N LEU A 8 36.85 -33.34 -21.09
CA LEU A 8 35.78 -32.91 -20.22
C LEU A 8 35.06 -31.72 -20.87
N LEU A 9 33.85 -31.93 -21.40
CA LEU A 9 32.98 -30.86 -21.88
C LEU A 9 31.59 -31.03 -21.27
N LEU A 10 31.49 -30.68 -19.99
CA LEU A 10 30.22 -30.45 -19.30
C LEU A 10 29.88 -28.96 -19.47
N ILE A 11 29.16 -28.61 -20.55
CA ILE A 11 28.60 -27.27 -20.69
C ILE A 11 27.34 -27.21 -19.85
N LEU A 12 27.47 -26.59 -18.67
CA LEU A 12 26.38 -26.26 -17.77
C LEU A 12 25.61 -25.05 -18.33
N ALA A 13 24.56 -25.30 -19.10
CA ALA A 13 23.62 -24.27 -19.54
C ALA A 13 22.63 -23.96 -18.41
N PHE A 14 23.04 -23.18 -17.41
CA PHE A 14 22.11 -22.59 -16.42
C PHE A 14 21.64 -21.22 -16.94
N ALA A 15 20.90 -21.22 -18.05
CA ALA A 15 20.18 -20.05 -18.54
C ALA A 15 18.83 -19.96 -17.79
N GLY A 16 18.89 -19.53 -16.54
CA GLY A 16 17.71 -19.54 -15.67
C GLY A 16 17.92 -18.65 -14.47
N SER A 17 17.96 -17.34 -14.69
CA SER A 17 17.76 -16.39 -13.60
C SER A 17 16.79 -15.35 -14.10
N GLY A 18 15.50 -15.70 -14.05
CA GLY A 18 14.46 -14.68 -14.06
C GLY A 18 14.81 -13.70 -12.95
N LEU A 19 15.04 -12.44 -13.33
CA LEU A 19 15.14 -11.33 -12.40
C LEU A 19 13.79 -11.26 -11.69
N LEU A 20 13.63 -11.98 -10.59
CA LEU A 20 12.52 -11.75 -9.67
C LEU A 20 12.72 -10.32 -9.19
N ALA A 21 11.93 -9.39 -9.73
CA ALA A 21 11.84 -8.05 -9.20
C ALA A 21 11.50 -8.20 -7.71
N GLN A 22 12.48 -7.92 -6.84
CA GLN A 22 12.27 -8.00 -5.41
C GLN A 22 11.40 -6.82 -5.01
N SER A 23 10.09 -7.05 -4.91
CA SER A 23 9.17 -6.13 -4.27
C SER A 23 9.19 -6.40 -2.77
N ALA A 24 9.49 -5.37 -1.99
CA ALA A 24 9.40 -5.44 -0.55
C ALA A 24 7.94 -5.23 -0.13
N GLN A 25 7.42 -6.08 0.75
CA GLN A 25 6.06 -5.96 1.27
C GLN A 25 6.03 -5.93 2.79
N LYS A 26 5.17 -5.07 3.36
CA LYS A 26 4.85 -5.06 4.79
C LYS A 26 3.39 -4.76 5.05
N THR A 27 2.87 -5.37 6.11
CA THR A 27 1.54 -5.07 6.65
C THR A 27 1.71 -4.30 7.96
N LEU A 28 1.07 -3.12 8.05
CA LEU A 28 0.95 -2.35 9.28
C LEU A 28 -0.49 -2.39 9.76
N VAL A 29 -0.68 -2.44 11.08
CA VAL A 29 -2.00 -2.45 11.70
C VAL A 29 -2.07 -1.33 12.72
N LYS A 30 -3.08 -0.48 12.62
CA LYS A 30 -3.36 0.55 13.62
C LYS A 30 -4.83 0.50 14.04
N SER A 31 -5.07 0.59 15.34
CA SER A 31 -6.41 0.65 15.91
C SER A 31 -6.65 2.03 16.51
N PHE A 32 -7.87 2.53 16.36
CA PHE A 32 -8.32 3.84 16.81
C PHE A 32 -9.53 3.65 17.72
N ASN A 33 -9.55 4.35 18.86
CA ASN A 33 -10.71 4.40 19.72
C ASN A 33 -11.78 5.30 19.06
N VAL A 34 -13.02 4.81 19.00
CA VAL A 34 -14.15 5.52 18.39
C VAL A 34 -15.33 5.66 19.33
N ASP A 35 -15.11 5.50 20.64
CA ASP A 35 -16.18 5.53 21.66
C ASP A 35 -16.89 6.90 21.75
N SER A 36 -16.24 7.97 21.26
CA SER A 36 -16.73 9.34 21.32
C SER A 36 -17.14 9.91 19.96
N VAL A 37 -17.28 9.07 18.92
CA VAL A 37 -17.63 9.51 17.57
C VAL A 37 -18.67 8.57 16.95
N SER A 38 -19.58 9.12 16.16
CA SER A 38 -20.52 8.32 15.35
C SER A 38 -19.99 8.03 13.94
N GLN A 39 -19.00 8.80 13.49
CA GLN A 39 -18.49 8.75 12.12
C GLN A 39 -16.95 8.75 12.07
N VAL A 40 -16.42 7.98 11.12
CA VAL A 40 -15.00 7.95 10.77
C VAL A 40 -14.81 8.28 9.29
N ASN A 41 -14.05 9.32 9.02
CA ASN A 41 -13.61 9.69 7.68
C ASN A 41 -12.20 9.15 7.45
N ILE A 42 -11.99 8.45 6.35
CA ILE A 42 -10.69 7.86 5.99
C ILE A 42 -10.22 8.51 4.70
N THR A 43 -9.16 9.30 4.79
CA THR A 43 -8.52 9.97 3.65
C THR A 43 -7.13 9.38 3.42
N VAL A 44 -7.04 8.44 2.49
CA VAL A 44 -5.81 7.70 2.17
C VAL A 44 -5.63 7.53 0.67
N ASP A 45 -4.38 7.38 0.24
CA ASP A 45 -4.04 7.13 -1.16
C ASP A 45 -3.97 5.63 -1.41
N GLY A 46 -4.96 5.09 -2.10
CA GLY A 46 -5.10 3.67 -2.46
C GLY A 46 -6.49 3.07 -2.18
N PRO A 47 -6.78 1.87 -2.72
CA PRO A 47 -8.05 1.18 -2.53
C PRO A 47 -8.31 0.84 -1.06
N VAL A 48 -9.55 1.07 -0.63
CA VAL A 48 -10.02 0.79 0.73
C VAL A 48 -11.19 -0.19 0.68
N GLU A 49 -11.06 -1.29 1.40
CA GLU A 49 -12.16 -2.21 1.69
C GLU A 49 -12.63 -2.00 3.12
N VAL A 50 -13.95 -1.92 3.35
CA VAL A 50 -14.53 -1.75 4.68
C VAL A 50 -15.29 -3.01 5.08
N LYS A 51 -15.03 -3.50 6.29
CA LYS A 51 -15.69 -4.65 6.92
C LYS A 51 -16.25 -4.28 8.28
N SER A 52 -17.43 -4.78 8.59
CA SER A 52 -17.96 -4.69 9.94
C SER A 52 -17.29 -5.73 10.86
N TRP A 53 -17.19 -5.41 12.16
CA TRP A 53 -16.75 -6.36 13.18
C TRP A 53 -17.30 -6.03 14.57
N LYS A 54 -17.17 -6.98 15.51
CA LYS A 54 -17.76 -6.89 16.85
C LYS A 54 -16.91 -6.13 17.89
N GLN A 55 -15.82 -5.50 17.47
CA GLN A 55 -14.95 -4.75 18.38
C GLN A 55 -15.41 -3.30 18.53
N LYS A 56 -14.96 -2.62 19.58
CA LYS A 56 -15.28 -1.20 19.86
C LYS A 56 -14.33 -0.20 19.22
N THR A 57 -13.31 -0.68 18.52
CA THR A 57 -12.31 0.16 17.85
C THR A 57 -12.53 0.10 16.35
N VAL A 58 -12.09 1.13 15.63
CA VAL A 58 -11.79 1.00 14.20
C VAL A 58 -10.37 0.50 14.03
N ARG A 59 -10.15 -0.52 13.19
CA ARG A 59 -8.81 -1.02 12.87
C ARG A 59 -8.54 -0.85 11.38
N VAL A 60 -7.43 -0.20 11.07
CA VAL A 60 -6.93 -0.06 9.71
C VAL A 60 -5.75 -1.00 9.53
N VAL A 61 -5.87 -1.94 8.60
CA VAL A 61 -4.79 -2.79 8.11
C VAL A 61 -4.33 -2.18 6.79
N MET A 62 -3.06 -1.82 6.71
CA MET A 62 -2.45 -1.26 5.52
C MET A 62 -1.39 -2.24 5.02
N GLU A 63 -1.47 -2.58 3.74
CA GLU A 63 -0.44 -3.31 3.04
C GLU A 63 0.34 -2.34 2.16
N ILE A 64 1.66 -2.39 2.30
CA ILE A 64 2.61 -1.54 1.57
C ILE A 64 3.42 -2.47 0.68
N SER A 65 3.46 -2.15 -0.61
CA SER A 65 4.34 -2.80 -1.58
C SER A 65 5.28 -1.76 -2.18
N LEU A 66 6.57 -2.07 -2.20
CA LEU A 66 7.60 -1.17 -2.70
C LEU A 66 8.36 -1.86 -3.83
N PHE A 67 8.37 -1.26 -5.01
CA PHE A 67 8.91 -1.87 -6.21
C PHE A 67 10.42 -1.61 -6.34
N ASN A 68 11.19 -2.62 -6.77
CA ASN A 68 12.63 -2.54 -7.03
C ASN A 68 13.48 -2.01 -5.85
N ARG A 69 13.11 -2.36 -4.62
CA ARG A 69 13.88 -1.97 -3.42
C ARG A 69 13.90 -3.07 -2.37
N PRO A 70 14.96 -3.11 -1.55
CA PRO A 70 15.09 -4.09 -0.50
C PRO A 70 14.14 -3.79 0.68
N GLU A 71 13.79 -4.84 1.41
CA GLU A 71 12.97 -4.74 2.63
C GLU A 71 13.57 -3.81 3.69
N SER A 72 14.91 -3.70 3.76
CA SER A 72 15.59 -2.77 4.68
C SER A 72 15.23 -1.31 4.41
N PHE A 73 15.03 -0.94 3.15
CA PHE A 73 14.59 0.41 2.78
C PHE A 73 13.17 0.66 3.28
N LEU A 74 12.25 -0.29 3.01
CA LEU A 74 10.87 -0.21 3.49
C LEU A 74 10.81 -0.11 5.02
N LYS A 75 11.61 -0.90 5.74
CA LYS A 75 11.74 -0.80 7.21
C LYS A 75 12.20 0.59 7.65
N GLY A 76 13.21 1.16 6.99
CA GLY A 76 13.67 2.52 7.28
C GLY A 76 12.57 3.57 7.12
N MET A 77 11.78 3.48 6.04
CA MET A 77 10.66 4.38 5.78
C MET A 77 9.53 4.23 6.81
N ILE A 78 9.25 3.00 7.26
CA ILE A 78 8.32 2.72 8.36
C ILE A 78 8.83 3.36 9.66
N SER A 79 10.10 3.14 10.01
CA SER A 79 10.71 3.72 11.21
C SER A 79 10.76 5.24 11.18
N ALA A 80 10.91 5.84 10.00
CA ALA A 80 10.84 7.29 9.80
C ALA A 80 9.39 7.84 9.85
N GLY A 81 8.39 6.97 9.96
CA GLY A 81 6.99 7.35 10.12
C GLY A 81 6.27 7.76 8.83
N ARG A 82 6.84 7.49 7.64
CA ARG A 82 6.19 7.84 6.35
C ARG A 82 4.78 7.26 6.25
N TYR A 83 4.60 6.04 6.71
CA TYR A 83 3.34 5.30 6.61
C TYR A 83 2.48 5.41 7.88
N ASN A 84 2.79 6.35 8.78
CA ASN A 84 1.97 6.54 9.97
C ASN A 84 0.60 7.11 9.60
N LEU A 85 -0.43 6.42 10.05
CA LEU A 85 -1.79 6.96 10.07
C LEU A 85 -1.96 7.85 11.29
N LEU A 86 -2.47 9.06 11.09
CA LEU A 86 -2.82 9.99 12.16
C LEU A 86 -4.34 10.12 12.23
N SER A 87 -4.86 10.42 13.42
CA SER A 87 -6.28 10.70 13.63
C SER A 87 -6.46 12.02 14.35
N PHE A 88 -7.48 12.78 13.97
CA PHE A 88 -7.95 13.93 14.71
C PHE A 88 -9.48 13.90 14.77
N THR A 89 -10.03 14.36 15.88
CA THR A 89 -11.47 14.37 16.11
C THR A 89 -11.96 15.80 16.13
N LYS A 90 -13.04 16.09 15.41
CA LYS A 90 -13.74 17.36 15.46
C LYS A 90 -15.24 17.12 15.61
N SER A 91 -15.81 17.66 16.67
CA SER A 91 -17.20 17.41 17.09
C SER A 91 -17.46 15.91 17.33
N ASP A 92 -18.03 15.21 16.36
CA ASP A 92 -18.46 13.80 16.44
C ASP A 92 -17.89 12.95 15.28
N VAL A 93 -16.92 13.51 14.55
CA VAL A 93 -16.27 12.89 13.40
C VAL A 93 -14.79 12.74 13.70
N MET A 94 -14.28 11.51 13.59
CA MET A 94 -12.85 11.24 13.56
C MET A 94 -12.37 11.16 12.12
N THR A 95 -11.33 11.92 11.78
CA THR A 95 -10.68 11.83 10.48
C THR A 95 -9.34 11.12 10.63
N ILE A 96 -9.13 10.07 9.85
CA ILE A 96 -7.89 9.30 9.74
C ILE A 96 -7.20 9.68 8.43
N ILE A 97 -5.95 10.10 8.52
CA ILE A 97 -5.14 10.55 7.37
C ILE A 97 -3.77 9.88 7.31
N GLN A 98 -3.19 9.83 6.11
CA GLN A 98 -1.79 9.41 5.89
C GLN A 98 -0.97 10.55 5.28
N PRO A 99 -0.46 11.49 6.09
CA PRO A 99 0.20 12.68 5.56
C PRO A 99 1.55 12.38 4.92
N GLY A 100 2.25 11.34 5.40
CA GLY A 100 3.63 11.07 5.01
C GLY A 100 3.79 10.60 3.56
N VAL A 101 2.74 10.08 2.92
CA VAL A 101 2.81 9.57 1.53
C VAL A 101 2.43 10.60 0.47
N LYS A 102 1.78 11.70 0.84
CA LYS A 102 1.42 12.79 -0.11
C LYS A 102 2.63 13.44 -0.78
N LYS A 103 3.82 13.30 -0.17
CA LYS A 103 5.07 13.82 -0.72
C LYS A 103 5.74 12.75 -1.57
N GLU A 104 5.96 13.08 -2.84
CA GLU A 104 6.78 12.30 -3.76
C GLU A 104 8.21 12.18 -3.20
N VAL A 105 8.74 10.96 -3.21
CA VAL A 105 10.13 10.70 -2.83
C VAL A 105 10.93 10.48 -4.10
N ARG A 106 11.86 11.41 -4.37
CA ARG A 106 12.80 11.30 -5.49
C ARG A 106 14.09 10.64 -5.03
N LEU A 107 14.50 9.65 -5.78
CA LEU A 107 15.76 8.92 -5.64
C LEU A 107 16.66 9.27 -6.83
N LYS A 108 17.95 8.90 -6.73
CA LYS A 108 18.92 9.19 -7.80
C LYS A 108 18.56 8.53 -9.13
N ASP A 109 17.85 7.41 -9.08
CA ASP A 109 17.45 6.55 -10.20
C ASP A 109 15.97 6.71 -10.59
N GLY A 110 15.27 7.72 -10.05
CA GLY A 110 13.88 8.02 -10.40
C GLY A 110 12.97 8.21 -9.19
N GLN A 111 11.66 8.05 -9.41
CA GLN A 111 10.65 8.19 -8.36
C GLN A 111 10.49 6.88 -7.58
N LEU A 112 10.25 6.99 -6.28
CA LEU A 112 9.88 5.86 -5.44
C LEU A 112 8.50 5.33 -5.88
N GLN A 113 8.44 4.06 -6.28
CA GLN A 113 7.20 3.41 -6.68
C GLN A 113 6.64 2.59 -5.51
N GLU A 114 5.47 3.01 -5.04
CA GLU A 114 4.78 2.45 -3.88
C GLU A 114 3.34 2.11 -4.27
N SER A 115 2.80 1.05 -3.68
CA SER A 115 1.39 0.70 -3.79
C SER A 115 0.84 0.38 -2.40
N PHE A 116 -0.37 0.88 -2.13
CA PHE A 116 -1.06 0.72 -0.87
C PHE A 116 -2.37 -0.02 -1.06
N ARG A 117 -2.75 -0.84 -0.08
CA ARG A 117 -4.10 -1.41 0.03
C ARG A 117 -4.54 -1.34 1.47
N TYR A 118 -5.77 -0.89 1.71
CA TYR A 118 -6.31 -0.73 3.05
C TYR A 118 -7.51 -1.65 3.27
N LEU A 119 -7.53 -2.28 4.44
CA LEU A 119 -8.68 -3.01 4.96
C LEU A 119 -9.07 -2.41 6.31
N VAL A 120 -10.27 -1.86 6.36
CA VAL A 120 -10.81 -1.15 7.51
C VAL A 120 -11.85 -2.03 8.18
N TYR A 121 -11.63 -2.36 9.44
CA TYR A 121 -12.62 -3.00 10.27
C TYR A 121 -13.28 -1.96 11.17
N ALA A 122 -14.59 -1.78 11.06
CA ALA A 122 -15.35 -0.81 11.83
C ALA A 122 -16.51 -1.47 12.60
N PRO A 123 -16.83 -0.99 13.82
CA PRO A 123 -18.03 -1.44 14.53
C PRO A 123 -19.29 -1.12 13.71
N GLU A 124 -20.34 -1.93 13.85
CA GLU A 124 -21.59 -1.77 13.06
C GLU A 124 -22.30 -0.42 13.27
N HIS A 125 -22.09 0.23 14.41
CA HIS A 125 -22.70 1.52 14.74
C HIS A 125 -21.89 2.74 14.24
N ILE A 126 -20.74 2.52 13.62
CA ILE A 126 -19.87 3.59 13.12
C ILE A 126 -20.07 3.76 11.62
N TYR A 127 -20.44 4.96 11.20
CA TYR A 127 -20.50 5.30 9.78
C TYR A 127 -19.09 5.57 9.25
N VAL A 128 -18.67 4.83 8.22
CA VAL A 128 -17.34 4.99 7.59
C VAL A 128 -17.48 5.68 6.24
N GLN A 129 -16.88 6.86 6.11
CA GLN A 129 -16.75 7.56 4.84
C GLN A 129 -15.32 7.41 4.32
N VAL A 130 -15.17 6.99 3.07
CA VAL A 130 -13.86 6.83 2.42
C VAL A 130 -13.69 7.93 1.38
N GLU A 131 -12.57 8.63 1.47
CA GLU A 131 -12.07 9.52 0.44
C GLU A 131 -10.74 8.94 -0.06
N SER A 132 -10.79 8.28 -1.21
CA SER A 132 -9.64 7.67 -1.86
C SER A 132 -9.47 8.28 -3.25
N GLU A 133 -8.25 8.68 -3.59
CA GLU A 133 -7.92 9.22 -4.92
C GLU A 133 -7.98 8.16 -6.03
N ALA A 134 -8.15 6.87 -5.68
CA ALA A 134 -8.36 5.80 -6.66
C ALA A 134 -9.77 5.81 -7.31
N SER A 135 -10.70 6.63 -6.82
CA SER A 135 -12.08 6.69 -7.33
C SER A 135 -12.36 7.83 -8.33
N SER A 136 -11.36 8.60 -8.74
CA SER A 136 -11.52 9.61 -9.81
C SER A 136 -11.11 9.05 -11.19
N SER A 137 -11.78 8.00 -11.66
CA SER A 137 -11.78 7.69 -13.09
C SER A 137 -12.90 8.48 -13.76
N THR A 138 -12.50 9.57 -14.43
CA THR A 138 -13.29 10.33 -15.39
C THR A 138 -14.11 9.39 -16.28
N LEU A 139 -15.44 9.44 -16.18
CA LEU A 139 -16.30 8.99 -17.26
C LEU A 139 -16.01 9.91 -18.45
N PRO A 140 -15.65 9.41 -19.64
CA PRO A 140 -15.63 10.25 -20.83
C PRO A 140 -17.04 10.82 -21.00
N LEU A 141 -17.13 12.16 -21.06
CA LEU A 141 -18.32 12.86 -21.51
C LEU A 141 -18.63 12.33 -22.91
N ASP A 142 -19.74 11.60 -23.02
CA ASP A 142 -20.31 11.19 -24.31
C ASP A 142 -20.85 12.46 -24.99
N GLU A 143 -19.97 13.13 -25.73
CA GLU A 143 -20.31 14.20 -26.66
C GLU A 143 -20.80 13.56 -27.96
N ASN A 144 -22.08 13.13 -27.98
CA ASN A 144 -22.83 13.01 -29.21
C ASN A 144 -24.35 13.00 -28.97
N LEU A 145 -24.96 14.18 -29.05
CA LEU A 145 -26.37 14.30 -29.38
C LEU A 145 -26.47 14.98 -30.76
N PRO A 146 -26.93 14.31 -31.82
CA PRO A 146 -27.31 15.01 -33.03
C PRO A 146 -28.56 15.85 -32.76
N GLN A 147 -28.55 17.07 -33.31
CA GLN A 147 -29.68 18.01 -33.37
C GLN A 147 -30.89 17.38 -34.08
#